data_AF-A0A7V0U9W1-F1
#
_entry.id   AF-A0A7V0U9W1-F1
#
_cell.length_a   1.000
_cell.length_b   1.000
_cell.length_c   1.000
_cell.angle_alpha   90.00
_cell.angle_beta   90.00
_cell.angle_gamma   90.00
#
_symmetry.space_group_name_H-M   'P 1'
#
loop_
_entity.id
_entity.type
_entity.pdbx_description
1 polymer ?
#
loop_
_entity_poly.entity_id
_entity_poly.type
_entity_poly.pdbx_seq_one_letter_code
_entity_poly.pdbx_strand_id
1 'polypeptide(L)' 'MVERNLKKSLNEVENNIWELDPKHDKRMNVPARIFTSKKFMDFIEDGAIQQAVNVACLPGIQKYS' A
#
# COMPACT_ATOMS: atom_id res chain seq x y z
N MET A 1 -13.84 4.34 -14.71
CA MET A 1 -12.72 3.79 -13.91
C MET A 1 -12.62 4.71 -12.71
N VAL A 2 -13.11 4.28 -11.53
CA VAL A 2 -13.11 5.18 -10.36
C VAL A 2 -11.65 5.30 -9.90
N GLU A 3 -11.06 6.48 -10.03
CA GLU A 3 -9.79 6.81 -9.37
C GLU A 3 -9.99 6.57 -7.87
N ARG A 4 -9.44 5.45 -7.39
CA ARG A 4 -9.37 5.19 -5.96
C ARG A 4 -8.18 5.97 -5.46
N ASN A 5 -8.43 6.91 -4.55
CA ASN A 5 -7.36 7.58 -3.83
C ASN A 5 -6.76 6.58 -2.83
N LEU A 6 -5.81 5.76 -3.30
CA LEU A 6 -5.17 4.70 -2.52
C LEU A 6 -4.35 5.29 -1.39
N LYS A 7 -3.71 6.45 -1.62
CA LYS A 7 -2.99 7.19 -0.60
C LYS A 7 -3.82 7.46 0.66
N LYS A 8 -5.08 7.88 0.51
CA LYS A 8 -6.00 8.11 1.65
C LYS A 8 -6.36 6.85 2.43
N SER A 9 -6.13 5.67 1.85
CA SER A 9 -6.43 4.38 2.48
C SER A 9 -5.22 3.82 3.25
N LEU A 10 -4.05 4.46 3.16
CA LEU A 10 -2.87 4.10 3.94
C LEU A 10 -3.03 4.51 5.40
N ASN A 11 -2.65 3.62 6.31
CA ASN A 11 -2.63 3.88 7.74
C ASN A 11 -1.17 3.90 8.21
N GLU A 12 -0.78 4.93 8.97
CA GLU A 12 0.53 4.95 9.63
C GLU A 12 0.52 3.95 10.80
N VAL A 13 1.27 2.86 10.67
CA VAL A 13 1.36 1.80 11.69
C VAL A 13 2.53 1.99 12.65
N GLU A 14 3.55 2.70 12.19
CA GLU A 14 4.72 3.13 12.96
C GLU A 14 5.26 4.41 12.33
N ASN A 15 6.12 5.15 13.05
CA ASN A 15 6.76 6.36 12.54
C ASN A 15 7.37 6.15 11.13
N ASN A 16 6.80 6.81 10.13
CA ASN A 16 7.21 6.73 8.72
C ASN A 16 6.99 5.35 8.05
N ILE A 17 6.18 4.47 8.65
CA ILE A 17 5.75 3.19 8.09
C ILE A 17 4.24 3.21 7.88
N TRP A 18 3.82 2.98 6.65
CA TRP A 18 2.43 3.10 6.22
C TRP A 18 1.97 1.80 5.59
N GLU A 19 0.75 1.38 5.88
CA GLU A 19 0.19 0.14 5.34
C GLU A 19 -1.17 0.33 4.71
N LEU A 20 -1.38 -0.39 3.61
CA LEU A 20 -2.70 -0.65 3.05
C LEU A 20 -3.13 -2.07 3.46
N ASP A 21 -4.21 -2.15 4.24
CA ASP A 21 -4.75 -3.41 4.75
C ASP A 21 -5.29 -4.28 3.58
N PRO A 22 -5.02 -5.61 3.57
CA PRO A 22 -5.57 -6.54 2.57
C PRO A 22 -7.09 -6.49 2.39
N LYS A 23 -7.85 -6.01 3.37
CA LYS A 23 -9.31 -5.76 3.23
C LYS A 23 -9.65 -4.79 2.10
N HIS A 24 -8.69 -3.97 1.65
CA HIS A 24 -8.89 -3.06 0.52
C HIS A 24 -9.11 -3.83 -0.80
N ASP A 25 -8.44 -4.97 -0.98
CA ASP A 25 -8.57 -5.84 -2.14
C ASP A 25 -8.42 -7.30 -1.74
N LYS A 26 -9.50 -8.07 -1.91
CA LYS A 26 -9.56 -9.51 -1.55
C LYS A 26 -8.51 -10.38 -2.23
N ARG A 27 -7.81 -9.88 -3.25
CA ARG A 27 -6.72 -10.58 -3.94
C ARG A 27 -5.38 -10.46 -3.22
N MET A 28 -5.24 -9.51 -2.29
CA MET A 28 -4.01 -9.31 -1.52
C MET A 28 -3.83 -10.45 -0.51
N ASN A 29 -2.64 -11.05 -0.49
CA ASN A 29 -2.24 -12.07 0.47
C ASN A 29 -1.57 -11.47 1.71
N VAL A 30 -0.97 -10.29 1.56
CA VAL A 30 -0.23 -9.53 2.58
C VAL A 30 -0.55 -8.04 2.46
N PRO A 31 -0.37 -7.21 3.50
CA PRO A 31 -0.47 -5.76 3.36
C PRO A 31 0.58 -5.21 2.38
N ALA A 32 0.28 -4.08 1.74
CA ALA A 32 1.29 -3.28 1.06
C ALA A 32 1.88 -2.28 2.06
N ARG A 33 3.20 -2.27 2.23
CA ARG A 33 3.91 -1.45 3.22
C ARG A 33 4.84 -0.45 2.54
N ILE A 34 4.72 0.81 2.94
CA ILE A 34 5.48 1.91 2.37
C ILE A 34 6.32 2.55 3.48
N PHE A 35 7.62 2.65 3.24
CA PHE A 35 8.56 3.36 4.10
C PHE A 35 8.81 4.74 3.53
N THR A 36 8.23 5.76 4.15
CA THR A 36 8.42 7.14 3.71
C THR A 36 8.11 8.11 4.83
N SER A 37 8.82 9.23 4.85
CA SER A 37 8.48 10.29 5.79
C SER A 37 7.19 11.00 5.40
N LYS A 38 6.52 11.62 6.37
CA LYS A 38 5.34 12.47 6.11
C LYS A 38 5.60 13.51 5.01
N LYS A 39 6.81 14.09 4.99
CA LYS A 39 7.23 15.06 3.97
C LYS A 39 7.26 14.47 2.56
N PHE A 40 7.66 13.20 2.43
CA PHE A 40 7.79 12.53 1.13
C PHE A 40 6.53 11.76 0.71
N MET A 41 5.56 11.55 1.60
CA MET A 41 4.30 10.85 1.30
C MET A 41 3.51 11.51 0.17
N ASP A 42 3.49 12.83 0.09
CA ASP A 42 2.77 13.56 -0.95
C ASP A 42 3.35 13.34 -2.35
N PHE A 43 4.62 12.95 -2.46
CA PHE A 43 5.29 12.67 -3.72
C PHE A 43 5.05 11.26 -4.25
N ILE A 44 4.52 10.35 -3.44
CA ILE A 44 4.18 8.99 -3.88
C ILE A 44 2.91 9.06 -4.72
N GLU A 45 2.99 8.64 -5.97
CA GLU A 45 1.82 8.53 -6.85
C GLU A 45 0.96 7.30 -6.52
N ASP A 46 -0.35 7.39 -6.77
CA ASP A 46 -1.25 6.25 -6.57
C ASP A 46 -0.85 5.05 -7.44
N GLY A 47 -0.20 5.28 -8.60
CA GLY A 47 0.34 4.22 -9.44
C GLY A 47 1.40 3.36 -8.75
N ALA A 48 2.30 3.96 -7.97
CA ALA A 48 3.31 3.25 -7.20
C ALA A 48 2.67 2.42 -6.08
N ILE A 49 1.64 2.97 -5.41
CA ILE A 49 0.86 2.24 -4.39
C ILE A 49 0.13 1.05 -5.04
N GLN A 50 -0.45 1.25 -6.24
CA GLN A 50 -1.12 0.19 -6.98
C GLN A 50 -0.17 -0.93 -7.40
N GLN A 51 1.09 -0.62 -7.73
CA GLN A 51 2.11 -1.64 -8.01
C GLN A 51 2.41 -2.49 -6.76
N ALA A 52 2.55 -1.86 -5.58
CA ALA A 52 2.72 -2.58 -4.33
C ALA A 52 1.50 -3.47 -4.01
N VAL A 53 0.27 -2.99 -4.28
CA VAL A 53 -0.95 -3.81 -4.19
C VAL A 53 -0.90 -5.02 -5.12
N ASN A 54 -0.44 -4.84 -6.35
CA ASN A 54 -0.34 -5.94 -7.31
C ASN A 54 0.68 -7.00 -6.85
N VAL A 55 1.83 -6.56 -6.30
CA VAL A 55 2.84 -7.46 -5.73
C VAL A 55 2.31 -8.18 -4.49
N ALA A 56 1.56 -7.49 -3.64
CA ALA A 56 0.86 -8.07 -2.49
C ALA A 56 -0.14 -9.18 -2.86
N CYS A 57 -0.58 -9.27 -4.12
CA CYS A 57 -1.45 -10.34 -4.61
C CYS A 57 -0.70 -11.59 -5.10
N LEU A 58 0.63 -11.57 -5.18
CA LEU A 58 1.40 -12.66 -5.78
C LEU A 58 1.36 -13.94 -4.90
N PRO A 59 1.21 -15.13 -5.50
CA PRO A 59 1.23 -16.39 -4.75
C PRO A 59 2.55 -16.58 -4.00
N GLY A 60 2.46 -16.98 -2.73
CA GLY A 60 3.62 -17.28 -1.90
C GLY A 60 4.33 -16.06 -1.30
N ILE A 61 3.91 -14.83 -1.60
CA ILE A 61 4.43 -13.63 -0.92
C ILE A 61 4.20 -13.72 0.60
N GLN A 62 5.14 -13.20 1.39
CA GLN A 62 5.13 -13.29 2.85
C GLN A 62 5.27 -11.90 3.47
N LYS A 63 4.71 -11.74 4.66
CA LYS A 63 4.78 -10.54 5.51
C LYS A 63 4.09 -9.30 4.91
N TYR A 64 4.71 -8.64 3.93
CA TYR A 64 4.22 -7.43 3.28
C TYR A 64 4.92 -7.25 1.92
N SER A 65 4.26 -6.55 0.99
CA SER A 65 4.90 -6.00 -0.21
C SER A 65 5.48 -4.62 0.05
#